data_AF-A0AAU0M801-F1
#
_entry.id   AF-A0AAU0M801-F1
#
_cell.length_a   1.000
_cell.length_b   1.000
_cell.length_c   1.000
_cell.angle_alpha   90.00
_cell.angle_beta   90.00
_cell.angle_gamma   90.00
#
_symmetry.space_group_name_H-M   'P 1'
#
loop_
_entity.id
_entity.type
_entity.pdbx_description
1 polymer ?
#
loop_
_entity_poly.entity_id
_entity_poly.type
_entity_poly.pdbx_seq_one_letter_code
_entity_poly.pdbx_strand_id
1 'polypeptide(L)'
;MSAGAPSRSSTPETGTAPTTRTSTAPQPGKDCARKRKHLRSDRVELRILDLYRQIEITAGQRRRWEVVALTRLQRHYDASLAQLNRATALAAEITDKGIRLETANDAMVVPADLYAEVRERLDDESRDAERERALLAKAHAEDERRLREALDILEDAAATYANADPALRRQLNQTVFRRILIGAEQDIRIELNDDYNDVVSSGEPGLQ
;
A
#
# COMPACT_ATOMS: atom_id res chain seq x y z
N MET A 1 -48.00 11.10 57.17
CA MET A 1 -48.42 9.70 56.97
C MET A 1 -47.20 8.83 57.26
N SER A 2 -46.97 8.54 58.54
CA SER A 2 -47.12 7.20 59.17
C SER A 2 -46.28 6.14 58.45
N ALA A 3 -45.10 5.78 58.97
CA ALA A 3 -44.90 4.86 60.10
C ALA A 3 -45.38 3.44 59.80
N GLY A 4 -44.46 2.49 59.79
CA GLY A 4 -44.76 1.07 59.58
C GLY A 4 -43.52 0.20 59.39
N ALA A 5 -42.72 0.05 60.44
CA ALA A 5 -42.03 -1.22 60.73
C ALA A 5 -43.10 -2.32 61.00
N PRO A 6 -42.81 -3.62 61.25
CA PRO A 6 -41.53 -4.18 61.69
C PRO A 6 -41.23 -5.66 61.31
N SER A 7 -40.17 -6.21 61.95
CA SER A 7 -40.05 -7.60 62.47
C SER A 7 -39.82 -8.75 61.48
N ARG A 8 -38.64 -9.40 61.49
CA ARG A 8 -38.11 -10.41 62.44
C ARG A 8 -38.68 -11.83 62.22
N SER A 9 -37.81 -12.80 62.57
CA SER A 9 -38.04 -14.24 62.80
C SER A 9 -37.97 -15.12 61.53
N SER A 10 -36.88 -15.86 61.29
CA SER A 10 -36.34 -17.07 61.95
C SER A 10 -37.06 -18.37 61.54
N THR A 11 -36.39 -19.16 60.68
CA THR A 11 -36.15 -20.64 60.71
C THR A 11 -37.32 -21.62 60.94
N PRO A 12 -37.19 -22.95 60.71
CA PRO A 12 -36.24 -23.76 59.92
C PRO A 12 -36.99 -24.82 59.05
N GLU A 13 -36.29 -25.89 58.64
CA GLU A 13 -36.85 -27.24 58.37
C GLU A 13 -37.64 -27.44 57.05
N THR A 14 -37.60 -28.55 56.33
CA THR A 14 -36.87 -29.82 56.34
C THR A 14 -37.00 -30.37 54.91
N GLY A 15 -35.98 -31.11 54.46
CA GLY A 15 -35.84 -31.54 53.07
C GLY A 15 -36.97 -32.40 52.48
N THR A 16 -36.97 -32.49 51.16
CA THR A 16 -37.39 -33.68 50.40
C THR A 16 -36.76 -33.59 49.01
N ALA A 17 -36.08 -34.65 48.60
CA ALA A 17 -35.32 -34.77 47.36
C ALA A 17 -36.19 -34.63 46.10
N PRO A 18 -35.72 -33.97 45.02
CA PRO A 18 -36.39 -34.01 43.74
C PRO A 18 -35.79 -35.07 42.82
N THR A 19 -36.63 -36.07 42.55
CA THR A 19 -36.87 -36.75 41.27
C THR A 19 -36.09 -36.22 40.06
N THR A 20 -35.30 -37.11 39.47
CA THR A 20 -34.69 -36.99 38.14
C THR A 20 -35.78 -36.84 37.06
N ARG A 21 -35.79 -35.69 36.38
CA ARG A 21 -36.44 -35.52 35.07
C ARG A 21 -35.37 -35.41 33.99
N THR A 22 -35.40 -36.40 33.11
CA THR A 22 -34.70 -36.48 31.83
C THR A 22 -34.93 -35.20 31.01
N SER A 23 -33.84 -34.47 30.73
CA SER A 23 -33.81 -33.39 29.74
C SER A 23 -32.95 -33.83 28.57
N THR A 24 -33.61 -34.11 27.44
CA THR A 24 -33.00 -34.38 26.15
C THR A 24 -32.29 -33.10 25.67
N ALA A 25 -30.96 -33.13 25.63
CA ALA A 25 -30.14 -32.07 25.05
C ALA A 25 -30.00 -32.24 23.52
N PRO A 26 -29.80 -31.14 22.77
CA PRO A 26 -29.79 -31.14 21.31
C PRO A 26 -28.50 -31.75 20.75
N GLN A 27 -28.62 -32.52 19.67
CA GLN A 27 -27.50 -33.14 18.96
C GLN A 27 -26.51 -32.06 18.48
N PRO A 28 -25.22 -32.12 18.86
CA PRO A 28 -24.22 -31.17 18.39
C PRO A 28 -24.01 -31.35 16.88
N GLY A 29 -24.11 -30.23 16.16
CA GLY A 29 -23.87 -30.16 14.73
C GLY A 29 -22.47 -30.65 14.39
N LYS A 30 -22.42 -31.58 13.41
CA LYS A 30 -21.24 -32.14 12.74
C LYS A 30 -19.93 -31.43 13.12
N ASP A 31 -19.25 -32.02 14.09
CA ASP A 31 -17.87 -31.69 14.39
C ASP A 31 -17.06 -31.77 13.09
N CYS A 32 -16.31 -30.72 12.79
CA CYS A 32 -15.18 -30.79 11.87
C CYS A 32 -14.14 -31.75 12.44
N ALA A 33 -14.42 -33.06 12.39
CA ALA A 33 -13.58 -34.15 12.90
C ALA A 33 -12.37 -34.42 11.98
N ARG A 34 -11.88 -33.39 11.28
CA ARG A 34 -10.56 -33.44 10.66
C ARG A 34 -9.58 -33.24 11.81
N LYS A 35 -9.04 -34.35 12.35
CA LYS A 35 -7.96 -34.34 13.34
C LYS A 35 -6.99 -33.22 12.98
N ARG A 36 -6.99 -32.12 13.75
CA ARG A 36 -6.07 -30.99 13.53
C ARG A 36 -4.69 -31.53 13.87
N LYS A 37 -4.04 -32.14 12.88
CA LYS A 37 -2.67 -32.62 12.99
C LYS A 37 -1.83 -31.36 13.15
N HIS A 38 -1.39 -31.09 14.37
CA HIS A 38 -0.51 -29.95 14.66
C HIS A 38 0.77 -30.15 13.85
N LEU A 39 0.91 -29.41 12.75
CA LEU A 39 2.15 -29.36 12.00
C LEU A 39 3.16 -28.57 12.82
N ARG A 40 4.41 -29.05 12.86
CA ARG A 40 5.50 -28.31 13.48
C ARG A 40 5.69 -26.99 12.72
N SER A 41 5.74 -25.86 13.46
CA SER A 41 5.99 -24.52 12.90
C SER A 41 7.18 -24.52 11.95
N ASP A 42 8.26 -25.19 12.36
CA ASP A 42 9.51 -25.33 11.61
C ASP A 42 9.31 -25.84 10.17
N ARG A 43 8.37 -26.78 9.94
CA ARG A 43 8.12 -27.31 8.59
C ARG A 43 7.30 -26.36 7.73
N VAL A 44 6.37 -25.64 8.34
CA VAL A 44 5.59 -24.61 7.63
C VAL A 44 6.53 -23.47 7.22
N GLU A 45 7.44 -23.07 8.10
CA GLU A 45 8.43 -22.02 7.83
C GLU A 45 9.40 -22.42 6.70
N LEU A 46 9.91 -23.66 6.70
CA LEU A 46 10.74 -24.17 5.61
C LEU A 46 10.00 -24.16 4.27
N ARG A 47 8.72 -24.54 4.25
CA ARG A 47 7.93 -24.54 3.02
C ARG A 47 7.66 -23.14 2.50
N ILE A 48 7.43 -22.18 3.40
CA ILE A 48 7.28 -20.77 3.02
C ILE A 48 8.59 -20.23 2.45
N LEU A 49 9.73 -20.58 3.05
CA LEU A 49 11.05 -20.18 2.54
C LEU A 49 11.30 -20.71 1.12
N ASP A 50 10.93 -21.96 0.84
CA ASP A 50 11.03 -22.53 -0.51
C ASP A 50 10.16 -21.81 -1.55
N LEU A 51 9.06 -21.17 -1.13
CA LEU A 51 8.24 -20.34 -2.02
C LEU A 51 8.87 -18.97 -2.24
N TYR A 52 9.42 -18.34 -1.21
CA TYR A 52 10.15 -17.09 -1.42
C TYR A 52 11.32 -17.30 -2.39
N ARG A 53 12.01 -18.44 -2.33
CA ARG A 53 13.04 -18.83 -3.34
C ARG A 53 12.50 -19.00 -4.77
N GLN A 54 11.21 -19.30 -4.94
CA GLN A 54 10.59 -19.40 -6.27
C GLN A 54 10.16 -18.03 -6.82
N ILE A 55 9.89 -17.07 -5.91
CA ILE A 55 9.49 -15.70 -6.25
C ILE A 55 10.73 -14.81 -6.46
N GLU A 56 11.88 -15.18 -5.89
CA GLU A 56 13.17 -14.52 -6.09
C GLU A 56 13.44 -14.30 -7.58
N ILE A 57 13.76 -13.06 -7.92
CA ILE A 57 14.17 -12.71 -9.29
C ILE A 57 15.67 -12.94 -9.44
N THR A 58 16.07 -13.47 -10.58
CA THR A 58 17.50 -13.58 -10.88
C THR A 58 18.13 -12.19 -11.07
N ALA A 59 19.42 -12.05 -10.78
CA ALA A 59 20.20 -10.83 -11.06
C ALA A 59 20.09 -10.34 -12.52
N GLY A 60 19.81 -11.25 -13.46
CA GLY A 60 19.54 -10.92 -14.86
C GLY A 60 18.15 -10.30 -15.06
N GLN A 61 17.11 -10.86 -14.42
CA GLN A 61 15.76 -10.28 -14.43
C GLN A 61 15.72 -8.93 -13.72
N ARG A 62 16.36 -8.81 -12.55
CA ARG A 62 16.49 -7.56 -11.78
C ARG A 62 17.03 -6.43 -12.65
N ARG A 63 18.17 -6.64 -13.32
CA ARG A 63 18.77 -5.63 -14.23
C ARG A 63 17.85 -5.26 -15.39
N ARG A 64 17.15 -6.23 -16.00
CA ARG A 64 16.21 -5.95 -17.10
C ARG A 64 15.03 -5.12 -16.62
N TRP A 65 14.43 -5.49 -15.49
CA TRP A 65 13.28 -4.81 -14.93
C TRP A 65 13.64 -3.40 -14.44
N GLU A 66 14.82 -3.24 -13.82
CA GLU A 66 15.33 -1.94 -13.41
C GLU A 66 15.43 -0.98 -14.59
N VAL A 67 16.05 -1.40 -15.70
CA VAL A 67 16.16 -0.57 -16.91
C VAL A 67 14.79 -0.18 -17.44
N VAL A 68 13.87 -1.13 -17.57
CA VAL A 68 12.53 -0.86 -18.10
C VAL A 68 11.76 0.09 -17.19
N ALA A 69 11.75 -0.17 -15.88
CA ALA A 69 11.00 0.59 -14.91
C ALA A 69 11.55 2.02 -14.75
N LEU A 70 12.87 2.18 -14.64
CA LEU A 70 13.50 3.51 -14.60
C LEU A 70 13.27 4.29 -15.90
N THR A 71 13.32 3.62 -17.06
CA THR A 71 13.02 4.27 -18.34
C THR A 71 11.58 4.77 -18.40
N ARG A 72 10.61 3.97 -17.91
CA ARG A 72 9.20 4.39 -17.84
C ARG A 72 9.03 5.56 -16.87
N LEU A 73 9.66 5.50 -15.71
CA LEU A 73 9.61 6.56 -14.70
C LEU A 73 10.18 7.88 -15.24
N GLN A 74 11.34 7.82 -15.89
CA GLN A 74 11.96 8.97 -16.54
C GLN A 74 11.04 9.58 -17.61
N ARG A 75 10.38 8.77 -18.44
CA ARG A 75 9.42 9.26 -19.44
C ARG A 75 8.25 10.01 -18.80
N HIS A 76 7.71 9.50 -17.68
CA HIS A 76 6.64 10.18 -16.94
C HIS A 76 7.11 11.51 -16.35
N TYR A 77 8.33 11.55 -15.82
CA TYR A 77 8.95 12.77 -15.32
C TYR A 77 9.17 13.80 -16.44
N ASP A 78 9.76 13.41 -17.56
CA ASP A 78 10.02 14.29 -18.70
C ASP A 78 8.73 14.87 -19.27
N ALA A 79 7.66 14.06 -19.37
CA ALA A 79 6.35 14.51 -19.82
C ALA A 79 5.75 15.57 -18.88
N SER A 80 5.81 15.32 -17.57
CA SER A 80 5.34 16.25 -16.54
C SER A 80 6.14 17.56 -16.56
N LEU A 81 7.47 17.47 -16.65
CA LEU A 81 8.37 18.62 -16.73
C LEU A 81 8.11 19.43 -18.01
N ALA A 82 7.89 18.77 -19.15
CA ALA A 82 7.56 19.44 -20.41
C ALA A 82 6.22 20.19 -20.33
N GLN A 83 5.22 19.64 -19.66
CA GLN A 83 3.94 20.32 -19.43
C GLN A 83 4.13 21.58 -18.60
N LEU A 84 4.87 21.49 -17.49
CA LEU A 84 5.15 22.63 -16.62
C LEU A 84 5.93 23.72 -17.35
N ASN A 85 6.96 23.34 -18.11
CA ASN A 85 7.74 24.29 -18.93
C ASN A 85 6.89 25.00 -19.98
N ARG A 86 5.98 24.28 -20.66
CA ARG A 86 5.06 24.88 -21.64
C ARG A 86 4.11 25.87 -20.98
N ALA A 87 3.54 25.52 -19.83
CA ALA A 87 2.63 26.41 -19.10
C ALA A 87 3.34 27.72 -18.70
N THR A 88 4.57 27.63 -18.16
CA THR A 88 5.36 28.82 -17.81
C THR A 88 5.70 29.66 -19.05
N ALA A 89 6.07 29.02 -20.16
CA ALA A 89 6.40 29.72 -21.41
C ALA A 89 5.18 30.46 -22.00
N LEU A 90 4.01 29.83 -22.00
CA LEU A 90 2.76 30.44 -22.47
C LEU A 90 2.35 31.63 -21.60
N ALA A 91 2.50 31.53 -20.27
CA ALA A 91 2.24 32.63 -19.37
C ALA A 91 3.13 33.85 -19.68
N ALA A 92 4.43 33.62 -19.87
CA ALA A 92 5.38 34.67 -20.25
C ALA A 92 5.07 35.28 -21.63
N GLU A 93 4.68 34.46 -22.61
CA GLU A 93 4.32 34.91 -23.96
C GLU A 93 3.05 35.77 -23.96
N ILE A 94 2.03 35.39 -23.19
CA ILE A 94 0.79 36.18 -23.05
C ILE A 94 1.11 37.56 -22.46
N THR A 95 1.97 37.61 -21.43
CA THR A 95 2.40 38.87 -20.82
C THR A 95 3.18 39.75 -21.81
N ASP A 96 4.16 39.19 -22.53
CA ASP A 96 4.93 39.93 -23.53
C ASP A 96 4.05 40.45 -24.68
N LYS A 97 3.08 39.67 -25.15
CA LYS A 97 2.10 40.14 -26.15
C LYS A 97 1.21 41.25 -25.60
N GLY A 98 0.78 41.16 -24.34
CA GLY A 98 0.02 42.22 -23.67
C GLY A 98 0.78 43.54 -23.67
N ILE A 99 2.05 43.51 -23.25
CA ILE A 99 2.93 44.68 -23.23
C ILE A 99 3.07 45.29 -24.63
N ARG A 100 3.37 44.46 -25.64
CA ARG A 100 3.54 44.93 -27.03
C ARG A 100 2.27 45.54 -27.63
N LEU A 101 1.10 44.97 -27.33
CA LEU A 101 -0.19 45.50 -27.79
C LEU A 101 -0.48 46.87 -27.17
N GLU A 102 -0.12 47.04 -25.90
CA GLU A 102 -0.18 48.32 -25.22
C GLU A 102 0.78 49.34 -25.85
N THR A 103 2.06 48.96 -26.07
CA THR A 103 3.06 49.91 -26.61
C THR A 103 2.78 50.30 -28.07
N ALA A 104 2.13 49.42 -28.84
CA ALA A 104 1.73 49.72 -30.22
C ALA A 104 0.48 50.63 -30.30
N ASN A 105 -0.28 50.72 -29.21
CA ASN A 105 -1.48 51.54 -29.13
C ASN A 105 -1.19 52.85 -28.38
N ASP A 106 -0.29 53.68 -28.92
CA ASP A 106 0.18 54.97 -28.36
C ASP A 106 -0.93 56.03 -28.07
N ALA A 107 -2.21 55.68 -28.24
CA ALA A 107 -3.37 56.45 -27.81
C ALA A 107 -3.93 56.04 -26.42
N MET A 108 -3.50 54.91 -25.85
CA MET A 108 -3.86 54.48 -24.49
C MET A 108 -2.59 54.33 -23.65
N VAL A 109 -2.35 55.29 -22.76
CA VAL A 109 -1.36 55.19 -21.69
C VAL A 109 -1.83 54.06 -20.76
N VAL A 110 -1.16 52.89 -20.73
CA VAL A 110 -1.34 52.01 -19.56
C VAL A 110 -0.42 52.49 -18.43
N PRO A 111 -0.94 52.54 -17.19
CA PRO A 111 -0.17 53.05 -16.08
C PRO A 111 1.04 52.17 -15.80
N ALA A 112 2.20 52.78 -15.57
CA ALA A 112 3.42 52.08 -15.17
C ALA A 112 3.22 51.20 -13.91
N ASP A 113 2.28 51.58 -13.05
CA ASP A 113 1.90 50.83 -11.85
C ASP A 113 1.25 49.47 -12.20
N LEU A 114 0.40 49.41 -13.24
CA LEU A 114 -0.23 48.16 -13.69
C LEU A 114 0.80 47.20 -14.29
N TYR A 115 1.77 47.74 -15.04
CA TYR A 115 2.87 46.94 -15.58
C TYR A 115 3.72 46.35 -14.44
N ALA A 116 4.02 47.14 -13.42
CA ALA A 116 4.76 46.67 -12.25
C ALA A 116 4.01 45.55 -11.52
N GLU A 117 2.70 45.67 -11.34
CA GLU A 117 1.84 44.64 -10.73
C GLU A 117 1.84 43.33 -11.54
N VAL A 118 1.67 43.41 -12.87
CA VAL A 118 1.70 42.22 -13.74
C VAL A 118 3.07 41.54 -13.70
N ARG A 119 4.15 42.34 -13.64
CA ARG A 119 5.51 41.80 -13.57
C ARG A 119 5.81 41.14 -12.23
N GLU A 120 5.39 41.74 -11.13
CA GLU A 120 5.49 41.14 -9.78
C GLU A 120 4.74 39.81 -9.73
N ARG A 121 3.51 39.78 -10.27
CA ARG A 121 2.72 38.57 -10.37
C ARG A 121 3.40 37.47 -11.22
N LEU A 122 3.96 37.82 -12.38
CA LEU A 122 4.68 36.84 -13.22
C LEU A 122 5.94 36.31 -12.53
N ASP A 123 6.66 37.16 -11.79
CA ASP A 123 7.81 36.74 -11.01
C ASP A 123 7.41 35.76 -9.90
N ASP A 124 6.27 35.98 -9.25
CA ASP A 124 5.72 35.06 -8.25
C ASP A 124 5.26 33.73 -8.86
N GLU A 125 4.53 33.75 -9.97
CA GLU A 125 4.14 32.53 -10.70
C GLU A 125 5.37 31.79 -11.27
N SER A 126 6.44 32.50 -11.64
CA SER A 126 7.72 31.88 -12.02
C SER A 126 8.40 31.19 -10.83
N ARG A 127 8.42 31.82 -9.66
CA ARG A 127 8.95 31.22 -8.42
C ARG A 127 8.12 30.00 -8.00
N ASP A 128 6.81 30.05 -8.17
CA ASP A 128 5.92 28.90 -7.93
C ASP A 128 6.24 27.75 -8.88
N ALA A 129 6.39 28.02 -10.17
CA ALA A 129 6.78 27.02 -11.15
C ALA A 129 8.17 26.41 -10.84
N GLU A 130 9.14 27.21 -10.39
CA GLU A 130 10.45 26.70 -9.96
C GLU A 130 10.35 25.79 -8.73
N ARG A 131 9.54 26.17 -7.74
CA ARG A 131 9.26 25.32 -6.58
C ARG A 131 8.62 24.01 -6.99
N GLU A 132 7.65 24.04 -7.90
CA GLU A 132 6.97 22.85 -8.42
C GLU A 132 7.95 21.94 -9.18
N ARG A 133 8.85 22.50 -10.01
CA ARG A 133 9.92 21.74 -10.67
C ARG A 133 10.83 21.04 -9.67
N ALA A 134 11.21 21.74 -8.58
CA ALA A 134 12.06 21.17 -7.54
C ALA A 134 11.36 20.03 -6.78
N LEU A 135 10.07 20.19 -6.46
CA LEU A 135 9.27 19.15 -5.82
C LEU A 135 9.10 17.92 -6.72
N LEU A 136 8.82 18.13 -8.01
CA LEU A 136 8.71 17.06 -8.99
C LEU A 136 10.03 16.28 -9.14
N ALA A 137 11.15 17.00 -9.23
CA ALA A 137 12.48 16.37 -9.30
C ALA A 137 12.81 15.55 -8.05
N LYS A 138 12.47 16.07 -6.86
CA LYS A 138 12.65 15.35 -5.60
C LYS A 138 11.78 14.09 -5.56
N ALA A 139 10.50 14.19 -5.93
CA ALA A 139 9.59 13.05 -5.98
C ALA A 139 10.10 11.96 -6.92
N HIS A 140 10.58 12.33 -8.11
CA HIS A 140 11.17 11.41 -9.07
C HIS A 140 12.39 10.67 -8.50
N ALA A 141 13.32 11.39 -7.85
CA ALA A 141 14.49 10.78 -7.22
C ALA A 141 14.11 9.82 -6.09
N GLU A 142 13.06 10.14 -5.33
CA GLU A 142 12.54 9.24 -4.31
C GLU A 142 11.87 8.00 -4.90
N ASP A 143 11.13 8.13 -6.00
CA ASP A 143 10.53 7.01 -6.73
C ASP A 143 11.60 6.08 -7.31
N GLU A 144 12.66 6.63 -7.91
CA GLU A 144 13.80 5.82 -8.37
C GLU A 144 14.44 5.04 -7.22
N ARG A 145 14.66 5.69 -6.07
CA ARG A 145 15.23 5.02 -4.90
C ARG A 145 14.32 3.91 -4.40
N ARG A 146 13.03 4.20 -4.23
CA ARG A 146 12.02 3.22 -3.79
C ARG A 146 11.94 2.03 -4.74
N LEU A 147 12.00 2.27 -6.05
CA LEU A 147 11.98 1.23 -7.05
C LEU A 147 13.22 0.32 -6.96
N ARG A 148 14.42 0.90 -6.82
CA ARG A 148 15.66 0.12 -6.65
C ARG A 148 15.62 -0.71 -5.37
N GLU A 149 15.18 -0.12 -4.26
CA GLU A 149 15.01 -0.81 -2.98
C GLU A 149 14.01 -1.97 -3.07
N ALA A 150 12.89 -1.79 -3.76
CA ALA A 150 11.93 -2.86 -4.01
C ALA A 150 12.55 -4.00 -4.84
N LEU A 151 13.36 -3.68 -5.86
CA LEU A 151 14.06 -4.69 -6.67
C LEU A 151 15.14 -5.42 -5.88
N ASP A 152 15.85 -4.74 -4.97
CA ASP A 152 16.81 -5.36 -4.05
C ASP A 152 16.11 -6.39 -3.15
N ILE A 153 14.97 -6.02 -2.56
CA ILE A 153 14.18 -6.93 -1.71
C ILE A 153 13.69 -8.14 -2.51
N LEU A 154 13.34 -7.97 -3.78
CA LEU A 154 12.88 -9.06 -4.65
C LEU A 154 14.02 -9.99 -5.10
N GLU A 155 15.23 -9.48 -5.29
CA GLU A 155 16.40 -10.31 -5.62
C GLU A 155 16.79 -11.21 -4.44
N ASP A 156 16.73 -10.68 -3.21
CA ASP A 156 17.09 -11.40 -1.99
C ASP A 156 15.85 -11.75 -1.12
N ALA A 157 14.73 -12.12 -1.74
CA ALA A 157 13.44 -12.26 -1.05
C ALA A 157 13.45 -13.34 0.04
N ALA A 158 14.07 -14.50 -0.19
CA ALA A 158 14.14 -15.58 0.80
C ALA A 158 15.15 -15.25 1.92
N ALA A 159 16.27 -14.60 1.60
CA ALA A 159 17.21 -14.10 2.60
C ALA A 159 16.57 -13.03 3.49
N THR A 160 15.80 -12.12 2.89
CA THR A 160 15.03 -11.09 3.59
C THR A 160 14.00 -11.72 4.52
N TYR A 161 13.23 -12.70 4.04
CA TYR A 161 12.27 -13.43 4.86
C TYR A 161 12.91 -14.20 6.02
N ALA A 162 14.05 -14.86 5.78
CA ALA A 162 14.77 -15.63 6.80
C ALA A 162 15.30 -14.76 7.94
N ASN A 163 15.81 -13.56 7.61
CA ASN A 163 16.42 -12.65 8.57
C ASN A 163 15.42 -11.67 9.20
N ALA A 164 14.20 -11.56 8.67
CA ALA A 164 13.16 -10.67 9.18
C ALA A 164 12.69 -11.03 10.60
N ASP A 165 12.25 -10.02 11.36
CA ASP A 165 11.55 -10.19 12.65
C ASP A 165 10.20 -10.93 12.44
N PRO A 166 9.73 -11.75 13.39
CA PRO A 166 8.39 -12.35 13.38
C PRO A 166 7.22 -11.42 13.01
N ALA A 167 7.27 -10.13 13.33
CA ALA A 167 6.25 -9.16 12.92
C ALA A 167 6.29 -8.89 11.41
N LEU A 168 7.48 -8.65 10.87
CA LEU A 168 7.71 -8.41 9.44
C LEU A 168 7.40 -9.66 8.60
N ARG A 169 7.79 -10.86 9.05
CA ARG A 169 7.42 -12.12 8.39
C ARG A 169 5.92 -12.29 8.28
N ARG A 170 5.17 -11.95 9.33
CA ARG A 170 3.71 -12.00 9.33
C ARG A 170 3.11 -11.02 8.33
N GLN A 171 3.63 -9.80 8.28
CA GLN A 171 3.19 -8.79 7.31
C GLN A 171 3.47 -9.26 5.87
N LEU A 172 4.69 -9.71 5.59
CA LEU A 172 5.08 -10.25 4.27
C LEU A 172 4.18 -11.41 3.84
N ASN A 173 3.89 -12.35 4.75
CA ASN A 173 3.01 -13.47 4.44
C ASN A 173 1.56 -13.04 4.19
N GLN A 174 1.08 -11.98 4.84
CA GLN A 174 -0.26 -11.43 4.62
C GLN A 174 -0.37 -10.67 3.30
N THR A 175 0.70 -10.01 2.85
CA THR A 175 0.71 -9.32 1.56
C THR A 175 0.89 -10.28 0.39
N VAL A 176 1.82 -11.23 0.49
CA VAL A 176 2.18 -12.12 -0.63
C VAL A 176 1.17 -13.25 -0.83
N PHE A 177 0.63 -13.81 0.26
CA PHE A 177 -0.23 -14.99 0.19
C PHE A 177 -1.69 -14.65 0.49
N ARG A 178 -2.58 -15.10 -0.39
CA ARG A 178 -4.02 -15.03 -0.19
C ARG A 178 -4.45 -16.00 0.90
N ARG A 179 -4.00 -17.26 0.81
CA ARG A 179 -4.31 -18.33 1.77
C ARG A 179 -3.18 -19.35 1.84
N ILE A 180 -2.88 -19.81 3.05
CA ILE A 180 -2.02 -20.96 3.31
C ILE A 180 -2.91 -22.09 3.81
N LEU A 181 -3.15 -23.08 2.96
CA LEU A 181 -3.99 -24.24 3.23
C LEU A 181 -3.13 -25.40 3.74
N ILE A 182 -3.43 -25.87 4.94
CA ILE A 182 -2.77 -27.02 5.55
C ILE A 182 -3.69 -28.24 5.44
N GLY A 183 -3.36 -29.15 4.55
CA GLY A 183 -4.04 -30.41 4.29
C GLY A 183 -3.67 -31.52 5.27
N ALA A 184 -4.35 -32.67 5.13
CA ALA A 184 -3.96 -33.90 5.82
C ALA A 184 -2.61 -34.39 5.26
N GLU A 185 -1.83 -35.12 6.08
CA GLU A 185 -0.51 -35.66 5.69
C GLU A 185 0.60 -34.63 5.40
N GLN A 186 0.48 -33.41 5.93
CA GLN A 186 1.50 -32.36 5.73
C GLN A 186 1.52 -31.78 4.30
N ASP A 187 0.43 -31.96 3.55
CA ASP A 187 0.23 -31.25 2.29
C ASP A 187 -0.01 -29.76 2.58
N ILE A 188 0.97 -28.90 2.28
CA ILE A 188 0.86 -27.44 2.42
C ILE A 188 0.65 -26.86 1.03
N ARG A 189 -0.55 -26.35 0.77
CA ARG A 189 -0.90 -25.65 -0.47
C ARG A 189 -0.97 -24.16 -0.19
N ILE A 190 -0.36 -23.36 -1.04
CA ILE A 190 -0.27 -21.93 -0.85
C ILE A 190 -0.81 -21.26 -2.10
N GLU A 191 -1.76 -20.36 -1.89
CA GLU A 191 -2.37 -19.52 -2.92
C GLU A 191 -1.73 -18.14 -2.81
N LEU A 192 -1.02 -17.72 -3.86
CA LEU A 192 -0.52 -16.36 -4.01
C LEU A 192 -1.70 -15.39 -4.13
N ASN A 193 -1.49 -14.13 -3.76
CA ASN A 193 -2.45 -13.09 -4.13
C ASN A 193 -2.52 -12.97 -5.67
N ASP A 194 -3.71 -12.62 -6.17
CA ASP A 194 -4.00 -12.56 -7.60
C ASP A 194 -3.01 -11.59 -8.31
N ASP A 195 -2.66 -10.48 -7.65
CA ASP A 195 -1.67 -9.49 -8.11
C ASP A 195 -0.27 -10.07 -8.37
N TYR A 196 0.15 -11.09 -7.60
CA TYR A 196 1.48 -11.71 -7.73
C TYR A 196 1.45 -12.97 -8.60
N ASN A 197 0.30 -13.64 -8.68
CA ASN A 197 0.17 -14.87 -9.46
C ASN A 197 0.39 -14.63 -10.96
N ASP A 198 -0.06 -13.48 -11.46
CA ASP A 198 0.15 -13.07 -12.84
C ASP A 198 1.63 -12.81 -13.13
N VAL A 199 2.36 -12.16 -12.23
CA VAL A 199 3.79 -11.85 -12.40
C VAL A 199 4.64 -13.14 -12.44
N VAL A 200 4.33 -14.10 -11.55
CA VAL A 200 5.04 -15.38 -11.48
C VAL A 200 4.71 -16.29 -12.67
N SER A 201 3.45 -16.30 -13.11
CA SER A 201 3.00 -17.14 -14.24
C SER A 201 3.41 -16.60 -15.60
N SER A 202 3.54 -15.28 -15.74
CA SER A 202 3.82 -14.63 -17.04
C SER A 202 5.30 -14.65 -17.39
N GLY A 203 6.23 -14.68 -16.43
CA GLY A 203 7.68 -14.62 -16.66
C GLY A 203 8.20 -13.36 -17.40
N GLU A 204 7.28 -12.53 -17.90
CA GLU A 204 7.47 -11.35 -18.72
C GLU A 204 6.77 -10.18 -18.01
N PRO A 205 7.45 -9.06 -17.79
CA PRO A 205 6.77 -7.85 -17.36
C PRO A 205 5.86 -7.42 -18.52
N GLY A 206 4.55 -7.40 -18.29
CA GLY A 206 3.56 -6.99 -19.27
C GLY A 206 3.99 -5.73 -20.02
N LEU A 207 4.27 -5.89 -21.31
CA LEU A 207 4.37 -4.81 -22.29
C LEU A 207 2.94 -4.35 -22.62
N GLN A 208 2.39 -3.50 -21.77
CA GLN A 208 1.31 -2.59 -22.14
C GLN A 208 1.71 -1.18 -21.75
#